data_AF-A0A2T9Y4Q4-F1
#
_entry.id   AF-A0A2T9Y4Q4-F1
#
_cell.length_a   1.000
_cell.length_b   1.000
_cell.length_c   1.000
_cell.angle_alpha   90.00
_cell.angle_beta   90.00
_cell.angle_gamma   90.00
#
_symmetry.space_group_name_H-M   'P 1'
#
loop_
_entity.id
_entity.type
_entity.pdbx_description
1 polymer ?
#
loop_
_entity_poly.entity_id
_entity_poly.type
_entity_poly.pdbx_seq_one_letter_code
_entity_poly.pdbx_strand_id
1 'polypeptide(L)'
;MEDKLSTFFNYVNENSQYLIGTLREAVAIPSVSSDAKKRSEVFRMADWKKNILIYCHYDVQPALLSDGWGTDPFDLVEKKDGRLVGRGASDDKGHVVGWLLTLEAFVKNQVELPVNLIFCFEGMEECGSVGLEKVVGDEASNWFKGVDYTTISIGMNYFSINVSGPVADLHSGVFGGVVREPMVVLTKLLAGLVEVDGKINIAGTHDQVMKLTEEEEKTYHGLSLTREALENDVGGDCLMEKDMVQLLMHKGRYPSLSVHGIEGAFYDPGSKTVIPASVKGKFSIRTVPNMEPET
;
A
#
# COMPACT_ATOMS: atom_id res chain seq x y z
N MET A 1 -30.86 -27.80 1.80
CA MET A 1 -30.45 -28.01 0.38
C MET A 1 -31.41 -27.29 -0.57
N GLU A 2 -32.72 -27.32 -0.31
CA GLU A 2 -33.74 -26.49 -1.01
C GLU A 2 -33.43 -24.99 -1.06
N ASP A 3 -32.87 -24.41 0.00
CA ASP A 3 -32.64 -22.96 0.13
C ASP A 3 -31.49 -22.39 -0.73
N LYS A 4 -30.51 -23.25 -1.10
CA LYS A 4 -29.42 -22.84 -2.00
C LYS A 4 -29.86 -22.85 -3.47
N LEU A 5 -30.73 -23.80 -3.83
CA LEU A 5 -31.30 -23.90 -5.19
C LEU A 5 -32.25 -22.74 -5.48
N SER A 6 -33.11 -22.39 -4.53
CA SER A 6 -34.00 -21.22 -4.67
C SER A 6 -33.21 -19.92 -4.82
N THR A 7 -32.17 -19.72 -3.99
CA THR A 7 -31.28 -18.56 -4.08
C THR A 7 -30.58 -18.48 -5.45
N PHE A 8 -30.07 -19.60 -5.96
CA PHE A 8 -29.47 -19.66 -7.29
C PHE A 8 -30.47 -19.34 -8.40
N PHE A 9 -31.67 -19.92 -8.38
CA PHE A 9 -32.69 -19.64 -9.38
C PHE A 9 -33.19 -18.20 -9.34
N ASN A 10 -33.31 -17.59 -8.15
CA ASN A 10 -33.64 -16.18 -8.02
C ASN A 10 -32.55 -15.30 -8.64
N TYR A 11 -31.28 -15.57 -8.34
CA TYR A 11 -30.16 -14.86 -8.97
C TYR A 11 -30.20 -14.97 -10.50
N VAL A 12 -30.41 -16.17 -11.04
CA VAL A 12 -30.50 -16.39 -12.50
C VAL A 12 -31.65 -15.59 -13.13
N ASN A 13 -32.81 -15.57 -12.47
CA ASN A 13 -33.98 -14.85 -12.98
C ASN A 13 -33.77 -13.33 -12.95
N GLU A 14 -33.30 -12.81 -11.82
CA GLU A 14 -33.05 -11.37 -11.60
C GLU A 14 -31.94 -10.82 -12.49
N ASN A 15 -30.94 -11.64 -12.82
CA ASN A 15 -29.78 -11.23 -13.63
C ASN A 15 -29.84 -11.73 -15.08
N SER A 16 -30.99 -12.24 -15.54
CA SER A 16 -31.14 -12.88 -16.85
C SER A 16 -30.69 -12.01 -18.04
N GLN A 17 -30.93 -10.70 -18.02
CA GLN A 17 -30.48 -9.80 -19.08
C GLN A 17 -28.96 -9.67 -19.14
N TYR A 18 -28.30 -9.61 -17.99
CA TYR A 18 -26.84 -9.61 -17.90
C TYR A 18 -26.27 -10.93 -18.44
N LEU A 19 -26.80 -12.07 -17.97
CA LEU A 19 -26.37 -13.40 -18.42
C LEU A 19 -26.53 -13.60 -19.94
N ILE A 20 -27.64 -13.11 -20.51
CA ILE A 20 -27.86 -13.13 -21.96
C ILE A 20 -26.88 -12.19 -22.68
N GLY A 21 -26.58 -11.02 -22.12
CA GLY A 21 -25.56 -10.11 -22.64
C GLY A 21 -24.19 -10.77 -22.74
N THR A 22 -23.75 -11.38 -21.65
CA THR A 22 -22.53 -12.18 -21.57
C THR A 22 -22.54 -13.30 -22.63
N LEU A 23 -23.62 -14.07 -22.76
CA LEU A 23 -23.68 -15.10 -23.80
C LEU A 23 -23.59 -14.53 -25.23
N ARG A 24 -24.19 -13.36 -25.50
CA ARG A 24 -24.14 -12.73 -26.83
C ARG A 24 -22.71 -12.37 -27.22
N GLU A 25 -21.97 -11.76 -26.31
CA GLU A 25 -20.59 -11.39 -26.58
C GLU A 25 -19.74 -12.66 -26.83
N ALA A 26 -20.00 -13.77 -26.10
CA ALA A 26 -19.24 -15.02 -26.23
C ALA A 26 -19.50 -15.69 -27.58
N VAL A 27 -20.79 -15.78 -27.94
CA VAL A 27 -21.22 -16.34 -29.23
C VAL A 27 -20.70 -15.52 -30.40
N ALA A 28 -20.44 -14.22 -30.22
CA ALA A 28 -19.83 -13.38 -31.24
C ALA A 28 -18.35 -13.74 -31.54
N ILE A 29 -17.72 -14.60 -30.74
CA ILE A 29 -16.38 -15.14 -31.01
C ILE A 29 -16.51 -16.43 -31.85
N PRO A 30 -16.16 -16.42 -33.15
CA PRO A 30 -16.30 -17.59 -34.02
C PRO A 30 -15.19 -18.64 -33.78
N SER A 31 -15.13 -19.21 -32.58
CA SER A 31 -14.16 -20.22 -32.13
C SER A 31 -14.38 -21.62 -32.72
N VAL A 32 -14.36 -21.74 -34.06
CA VAL A 32 -14.60 -23.00 -34.78
C VAL A 32 -13.31 -23.84 -34.82
N SER A 33 -13.19 -24.81 -33.91
CA SER A 33 -11.97 -25.61 -33.73
C SER A 33 -11.57 -26.49 -34.93
N SER A 34 -12.54 -26.84 -35.79
CA SER A 34 -12.30 -27.64 -37.01
C SER A 34 -11.77 -26.81 -38.19
N ASP A 35 -11.84 -25.48 -38.13
CA ASP A 35 -11.28 -24.60 -39.15
C ASP A 35 -9.92 -24.05 -38.67
N ALA A 36 -8.84 -24.53 -39.28
CA ALA A 36 -7.48 -24.10 -38.92
C ALA A 36 -7.27 -22.58 -39.01
N LYS A 37 -8.03 -21.87 -39.87
CA LYS A 37 -7.95 -20.41 -40.00
C LYS A 37 -8.56 -19.68 -38.79
N LYS A 38 -9.41 -20.35 -38.01
CA LYS A 38 -10.10 -19.80 -36.83
C LYS A 38 -9.47 -20.23 -35.52
N ARG A 39 -8.29 -20.85 -35.55
CA ARG A 39 -7.60 -21.30 -34.33
C ARG A 39 -7.29 -20.16 -33.36
N SER A 40 -7.00 -18.96 -33.87
CA SER A 40 -6.84 -17.75 -33.04
C SER A 40 -8.12 -17.37 -32.29
N GLU A 41 -9.29 -17.61 -32.88
CA GLU A 41 -10.59 -17.31 -32.27
C GLU A 41 -10.93 -18.31 -31.15
N VAL A 42 -10.40 -19.53 -31.22
CA VAL A 42 -10.49 -20.51 -30.12
C VAL A 42 -9.73 -20.02 -28.90
N PHE A 43 -8.54 -19.47 -29.09
CA PHE A 43 -7.79 -18.84 -28.01
C PHE A 43 -8.49 -17.56 -27.51
N ARG A 44 -8.99 -16.71 -28.42
CA ARG A 44 -9.77 -15.52 -28.04
C ARG A 44 -11.00 -15.84 -27.18
N MET A 45 -11.69 -16.94 -27.47
CA MET A 45 -12.84 -17.40 -26.68
C MET A 45 -12.41 -17.93 -25.31
N ALA A 46 -11.25 -18.59 -25.22
CA ALA A 46 -10.68 -19.01 -23.93
C ALA A 46 -10.30 -17.80 -23.06
N ASP A 47 -9.80 -16.73 -23.67
CA ASP A 47 -9.29 -15.54 -23.00
C ASP A 47 -10.33 -14.41 -22.88
N TRP A 48 -11.61 -14.71 -23.12
CA TRP A 48 -12.61 -13.67 -23.38
C TRP A 48 -13.05 -12.88 -22.13
N LYS A 49 -12.85 -13.46 -20.95
CA LYS A 49 -13.13 -12.81 -19.67
C LYS A 49 -11.99 -11.87 -19.35
N LYS A 50 -12.30 -10.76 -18.70
CA LYS A 50 -11.28 -9.82 -18.24
C LYS A 50 -10.27 -10.52 -17.32
N ASN A 51 -9.00 -10.23 -17.51
CA ASN A 51 -7.91 -10.72 -16.67
C ASN A 51 -7.58 -9.66 -15.63
N ILE A 52 -7.85 -9.97 -14.36
CA ILE A 52 -7.56 -9.08 -13.24
C ILE A 52 -6.30 -9.59 -12.55
N LEU A 53 -5.28 -8.74 -12.49
CA LEU A 53 -4.08 -8.98 -11.69
C LEU A 53 -4.34 -8.55 -10.26
N ILE A 54 -4.15 -9.48 -9.33
CA ILE A 54 -4.19 -9.24 -7.90
C ILE A 54 -2.75 -9.23 -7.40
N TYR A 55 -2.28 -8.04 -7.03
CA TYR A 55 -1.01 -7.85 -6.34
C TYR A 55 -1.24 -7.74 -4.84
N CYS A 56 -0.45 -8.48 -4.07
CA CYS A 56 -0.38 -8.44 -2.60
C CYS A 56 1.07 -8.76 -2.17
N HIS A 57 1.38 -8.57 -0.89
CA HIS A 57 2.64 -9.05 -0.31
C HIS A 57 2.41 -9.86 0.98
N TYR A 58 3.35 -10.76 1.31
CA TYR A 58 3.23 -11.65 2.47
C TYR A 58 4.30 -11.45 3.54
N ASP A 59 5.31 -10.62 3.26
CA ASP A 59 6.22 -10.08 4.27
C ASP A 59 5.53 -8.99 5.10
N VAL A 60 6.12 -8.68 6.25
CA VAL A 60 5.50 -7.77 7.23
C VAL A 60 6.59 -6.95 7.94
N GLN A 61 6.25 -5.73 8.36
CA GLN A 61 7.13 -4.95 9.25
C GLN A 61 7.50 -5.72 10.55
N PRO A 62 8.67 -5.44 11.14
CA PRO A 62 9.01 -5.91 12.49
C PRO A 62 7.97 -5.46 13.53
N ALA A 63 7.83 -6.26 14.59
CA ALA A 63 7.03 -5.91 15.77
C ALA A 63 7.51 -6.69 16.98
N LEU A 64 7.65 -6.00 18.11
CA LEU A 64 7.95 -6.59 19.41
C LEU A 64 6.89 -6.19 20.42
N LEU A 65 6.65 -7.06 21.41
CA LEU A 65 5.75 -6.73 22.52
C LEU A 65 6.21 -5.45 23.25
N SER A 66 7.53 -5.24 23.35
CA SER A 66 8.14 -4.05 23.96
C SER A 66 7.85 -2.74 23.25
N ASP A 67 7.37 -2.78 22.00
CA ASP A 67 7.02 -1.57 21.24
C ASP A 67 5.68 -0.97 21.71
N GLY A 68 4.99 -1.62 22.67
CA GLY A 68 3.72 -1.16 23.26
C GLY A 68 2.51 -1.99 22.84
N TRP A 69 2.70 -3.17 22.28
CA TRP A 69 1.59 -4.05 21.91
C TRP A 69 0.87 -4.59 23.15
N GLY A 70 -0.47 -4.65 23.09
CA GLY A 70 -1.29 -5.22 24.16
C GLY A 70 -1.37 -6.75 24.15
N THR A 71 -0.90 -7.40 23.10
CA THR A 71 -0.85 -8.85 22.87
C THR A 71 0.42 -9.18 22.11
N ASP A 72 0.84 -10.46 22.05
CA ASP A 72 1.93 -10.86 21.16
C ASP A 72 1.58 -10.40 19.73
N PRO A 73 2.47 -9.67 19.02
CA PRO A 73 2.17 -9.18 17.68
C PRO A 73 1.88 -10.31 16.68
N PHE A 74 2.41 -11.51 16.87
CA PHE A 74 2.26 -12.62 15.95
C PHE A 74 1.17 -13.63 16.36
N ASP A 75 0.49 -13.38 17.49
CA ASP A 75 -0.75 -14.09 17.85
C ASP A 75 -1.96 -13.23 17.46
N LEU A 76 -2.72 -13.67 16.44
CA LEU A 76 -3.92 -12.96 16.01
C LEU A 76 -5.01 -13.05 17.09
N VAL A 77 -5.46 -11.91 17.59
CA VAL A 77 -6.50 -11.82 18.64
C VAL A 77 -7.74 -11.09 18.12
N GLU A 78 -8.90 -11.72 18.28
CA GLU A 78 -10.19 -11.07 18.08
C GLU A 78 -10.57 -10.26 19.33
N LYS A 79 -10.81 -8.96 19.14
CA LYS A 79 -11.27 -8.04 20.18
C LYS A 79 -12.78 -8.13 20.35
N LYS A 80 -13.28 -7.63 21.48
CA LYS A 80 -14.73 -7.64 21.79
C LYS A 80 -15.60 -6.87 20.80
N ASP A 81 -15.01 -5.92 20.10
CA ASP A 81 -15.65 -5.12 19.04
C ASP A 81 -15.55 -5.79 17.65
N GLY A 82 -15.03 -7.02 17.57
CA GLY A 82 -14.88 -7.79 16.33
C GLY A 82 -13.60 -7.49 15.54
N ARG A 83 -12.75 -6.57 16.00
CA ARG A 83 -11.47 -6.29 15.32
C ARG A 83 -10.48 -7.44 15.50
N LEU A 84 -9.80 -7.80 14.42
CA LEU A 84 -8.70 -8.77 14.44
C LEU A 84 -7.37 -8.00 14.57
N VAL A 85 -6.63 -8.23 15.64
CA VAL A 85 -5.39 -7.51 15.96
C VAL A 85 -4.21 -8.46 15.91
N GLY A 86 -3.25 -8.16 15.04
CA GLY A 86 -1.99 -8.87 14.87
C GLY A 86 -1.16 -8.25 13.74
N ARG A 87 0.16 -8.35 13.81
CA ARG A 87 1.09 -7.91 12.76
C ARG A 87 0.80 -8.68 11.48
N GLY A 88 0.57 -7.96 10.39
CA GLY A 88 0.22 -8.53 9.10
C GLY A 88 -1.29 -8.67 8.85
N ALA A 89 -2.14 -8.45 9.86
CA ALA A 89 -3.58 -8.68 9.73
C ALA A 89 -4.25 -7.77 8.69
N SER A 90 -3.82 -6.51 8.57
CA SER A 90 -4.30 -5.57 7.55
C SER A 90 -3.29 -5.29 6.43
N ASP A 91 -2.01 -5.57 6.67
CA ASP A 91 -0.90 -5.16 5.81
C ASP A 91 0.15 -6.28 5.76
N ASP A 92 0.06 -7.26 4.86
CA ASP A 92 -1.00 -7.42 3.84
C ASP A 92 -1.60 -8.85 3.81
N LYS A 93 -1.28 -9.67 4.83
CA LYS A 93 -1.74 -11.07 4.90
C LYS A 93 -3.26 -11.19 4.94
N GLY A 94 -3.97 -10.21 5.53
CA GLY A 94 -5.42 -10.15 5.49
C GLY A 94 -5.99 -10.11 4.08
N HIS A 95 -5.39 -9.32 3.18
CA HIS A 95 -5.82 -9.23 1.79
C HIS A 95 -5.44 -10.49 1.01
N VAL A 96 -4.23 -11.03 1.21
CA VAL A 96 -3.81 -12.33 0.64
C VAL A 96 -4.82 -13.42 1.00
N VAL A 97 -5.10 -13.60 2.29
CA VAL A 97 -6.06 -14.60 2.77
C VAL A 97 -7.47 -14.29 2.30
N GLY A 98 -7.88 -13.03 2.28
CA GLY A 98 -9.18 -12.59 1.79
C GLY A 98 -9.45 -13.05 0.37
N TRP A 99 -8.54 -12.78 -0.58
CA TRP A 99 -8.67 -13.22 -1.97
C TRP A 99 -8.72 -14.74 -2.11
N LEU A 100 -7.87 -15.46 -1.36
CA LEU A 100 -7.86 -16.92 -1.38
C LEU A 100 -9.16 -17.52 -0.83
N LEU A 101 -9.71 -16.97 0.26
CA LEU A 101 -10.98 -17.40 0.83
C LEU A 101 -12.16 -17.04 -0.07
N THR A 102 -12.13 -15.89 -0.75
CA THR A 102 -13.12 -15.56 -1.77
C THR A 102 -13.11 -16.58 -2.90
N LEU A 103 -11.94 -16.90 -3.46
CA LEU A 103 -11.80 -17.93 -4.49
C LEU A 103 -12.32 -19.28 -3.99
N GLU A 104 -11.96 -19.68 -2.77
CA GLU A 104 -12.44 -20.90 -2.14
C GLU A 104 -13.98 -20.92 -2.05
N ALA A 105 -14.60 -19.80 -1.69
CA ALA A 105 -16.05 -19.67 -1.58
C ALA A 105 -16.75 -19.81 -2.94
N PHE A 106 -16.22 -19.23 -4.02
CA PHE A 106 -16.74 -19.42 -5.39
C PHE A 106 -16.70 -20.90 -5.78
N VAL A 107 -15.55 -21.55 -5.58
CA VAL A 107 -15.34 -22.97 -5.90
C VAL A 107 -16.27 -23.87 -5.10
N LYS A 108 -16.32 -23.71 -3.76
CA LYS A 108 -17.15 -24.54 -2.87
C LYS A 108 -18.65 -24.40 -3.14
N ASN A 109 -19.10 -23.22 -3.56
CA ASN A 109 -20.51 -22.98 -3.89
C ASN A 109 -20.83 -23.19 -5.37
N GLN A 110 -19.87 -23.67 -6.17
CA GLN A 110 -20.05 -23.92 -7.61
C GLN A 110 -20.53 -22.68 -8.38
N VAL A 111 -20.10 -21.50 -7.94
CA VAL A 111 -20.39 -20.23 -8.61
C VAL A 111 -19.25 -19.98 -9.59
N GLU A 112 -19.60 -19.72 -10.84
CA GLU A 112 -18.61 -19.39 -11.86
C GLU A 112 -17.98 -18.02 -11.59
N LEU A 113 -16.65 -17.92 -11.67
CA LEU A 113 -15.96 -16.64 -11.54
C LEU A 113 -16.31 -15.76 -12.75
N PRO A 114 -16.67 -14.48 -12.55
CA PRO A 114 -17.01 -13.58 -13.66
C PRO A 114 -15.78 -13.11 -14.45
N VAL A 115 -14.57 -13.33 -13.93
CA VAL A 115 -13.29 -12.87 -14.48
C VAL A 115 -12.22 -13.96 -14.34
N ASN A 116 -11.11 -13.79 -15.05
CA ASN A 116 -9.88 -14.53 -14.81
C ASN A 116 -9.05 -13.79 -13.76
N LEU A 117 -8.55 -14.51 -12.75
CA LEU A 117 -7.67 -13.95 -11.71
C LEU A 117 -6.24 -14.40 -11.95
N ILE A 118 -5.32 -13.44 -12.00
CA ILE A 118 -3.87 -13.66 -12.04
C ILE A 118 -3.31 -13.15 -10.71
N PHE A 119 -2.50 -13.94 -10.03
CA PHE A 119 -1.92 -13.55 -8.73
C PHE A 119 -0.44 -13.23 -8.87
N CYS A 120 0.00 -12.14 -8.23
CA CYS A 120 1.40 -11.77 -8.05
C CYS A 120 1.61 -11.42 -6.57
N PHE A 121 2.06 -12.40 -5.78
CA PHE A 121 2.34 -12.21 -4.37
C PHE A 121 3.85 -12.23 -4.14
N GLU A 122 4.37 -11.17 -3.52
CA GLU A 122 5.80 -11.03 -3.24
C GLU A 122 6.10 -10.98 -1.74
N GLY A 123 7.38 -10.95 -1.38
CA GLY A 123 7.83 -11.06 0.01
C GLY A 123 8.95 -10.09 0.38
N MET A 124 9.09 -8.99 -0.37
CA MET A 124 10.08 -7.94 -0.14
C MET A 124 9.45 -6.54 -0.17
N GLU A 125 8.13 -6.40 -0.14
CA GLU A 125 7.44 -5.10 -0.29
C GLU A 125 7.86 -4.12 0.82
N GLU A 126 7.95 -4.62 2.05
CA GLU A 126 8.31 -3.86 3.25
C GLU A 126 9.80 -3.48 3.25
N CYS A 127 10.56 -4.04 2.30
CA CYS A 127 11.98 -3.81 2.05
C CYS A 127 12.25 -3.30 0.62
N GLY A 128 11.26 -2.65 -0.01
CA GLY A 128 11.43 -1.96 -1.29
C GLY A 128 11.29 -2.84 -2.53
N SER A 129 10.58 -3.97 -2.43
CA SER A 129 10.23 -4.86 -3.55
C SER A 129 11.43 -5.33 -4.38
N VAL A 130 12.57 -5.57 -3.72
CA VAL A 130 13.83 -5.87 -4.41
C VAL A 130 13.70 -7.09 -5.32
N GLY A 131 13.86 -6.85 -6.63
CA GLY A 131 13.78 -7.88 -7.67
C GLY A 131 12.42 -8.00 -8.35
N LEU A 132 11.35 -7.40 -7.80
CA LEU A 132 10.01 -7.45 -8.38
C LEU A 132 9.98 -6.79 -9.77
N GLU A 133 10.61 -5.62 -9.93
CA GLU A 133 10.68 -4.92 -11.21
C GLU A 133 11.22 -5.81 -12.34
N LYS A 134 12.31 -6.56 -12.05
CA LYS A 134 12.91 -7.48 -13.00
C LYS A 134 11.93 -8.61 -13.36
N VAL A 135 11.25 -9.20 -12.38
CA VAL A 135 10.28 -10.28 -12.61
C VAL A 135 9.10 -9.79 -13.43
N VAL A 136 8.56 -8.61 -13.10
CA VAL A 136 7.47 -7.99 -13.87
C VAL A 136 7.90 -7.71 -15.31
N GLY A 137 9.11 -7.19 -15.52
CA GLY A 137 9.66 -6.95 -16.86
C GLY A 137 9.85 -8.24 -17.66
N ASP A 138 10.44 -9.28 -17.07
CA ASP A 138 10.68 -10.58 -17.72
C ASP A 138 9.37 -11.31 -18.06
N GLU A 139 8.34 -11.17 -17.22
CA GLU A 139 7.06 -11.86 -17.35
C GLU A 139 5.96 -11.02 -18.03
N ALA A 140 6.25 -9.76 -18.42
CA ALA A 140 5.28 -8.85 -19.04
C ALA A 140 4.61 -9.43 -20.29
N SER A 141 5.38 -10.16 -21.10
CA SER A 141 4.89 -10.83 -22.33
C SER A 141 4.51 -12.29 -22.12
N ASN A 142 4.61 -12.80 -20.88
CA ASN A 142 4.37 -14.18 -20.50
C ASN A 142 3.25 -14.23 -19.43
N TRP A 143 3.58 -14.39 -18.15
CA TRP A 143 2.59 -14.52 -17.08
C TRP A 143 1.62 -13.33 -16.95
N PHE A 144 2.10 -12.10 -17.19
CA PHE A 144 1.28 -10.88 -17.10
C PHE A 144 0.64 -10.46 -18.43
N LYS A 145 0.75 -11.30 -19.46
CA LYS A 145 0.20 -10.98 -20.77
C LYS A 145 -1.33 -10.91 -20.71
N GLY A 146 -1.88 -9.78 -21.16
CA GLY A 146 -3.33 -9.60 -21.29
C GLY A 146 -4.05 -9.20 -20.01
N VAL A 147 -3.32 -8.78 -18.96
CA VAL A 147 -3.90 -8.12 -17.78
C VAL A 147 -4.64 -6.86 -18.19
N ASP A 148 -5.92 -6.77 -17.82
CA ASP A 148 -6.78 -5.61 -18.11
C ASP A 148 -6.74 -4.57 -16.97
N TYR A 149 -6.63 -5.03 -15.72
CA TYR A 149 -6.63 -4.18 -14.53
C TYR A 149 -5.73 -4.75 -13.43
N THR A 150 -5.19 -3.87 -12.60
CA THR A 150 -4.43 -4.20 -11.38
C THR A 150 -4.89 -3.34 -10.22
N THR A 151 -4.69 -3.82 -8.99
CA THR A 151 -4.73 -2.98 -7.78
C THR A 151 -3.52 -2.04 -7.77
N ILE A 152 -3.71 -0.78 -7.34
CA ILE A 152 -2.67 0.27 -7.33
C ILE A 152 -2.28 0.58 -5.88
N SER A 153 -0.98 0.67 -5.61
CA SER A 153 -0.42 1.31 -4.41
C SER A 153 0.34 2.60 -4.79
N ILE A 154 0.45 3.54 -3.85
CA ILE A 154 1.21 4.79 -4.01
C ILE A 154 2.71 4.55 -3.78
N GLY A 155 3.55 5.22 -4.57
CA GLY A 155 5.00 5.05 -4.51
C GLY A 155 5.64 5.57 -3.20
N MET A 156 6.84 5.10 -2.89
CA MET A 156 7.61 5.53 -1.73
C MET A 156 9.11 5.54 -2.03
N ASN A 157 9.77 6.65 -1.68
CA ASN A 157 11.23 6.77 -1.67
C ASN A 157 11.72 6.87 -0.22
N TYR A 158 12.63 5.97 0.17
CA TYR A 158 13.20 5.93 1.52
C TYR A 158 14.63 6.44 1.53
N PHE A 159 14.94 7.35 2.45
CA PHE A 159 16.22 8.04 2.51
C PHE A 159 16.86 7.93 3.90
N SER A 160 18.17 8.13 3.94
CA SER A 160 18.88 8.34 5.19
C SER A 160 19.95 9.42 5.09
N ILE A 161 20.13 10.20 6.16
CA ILE A 161 21.18 11.22 6.29
C ILE A 161 22.12 10.77 7.40
N ASN A 162 23.38 10.49 7.02
CA ASN A 162 24.44 10.17 7.97
C ASN A 162 25.22 11.44 8.33
N VAL A 163 25.36 11.72 9.62
CA VAL A 163 26.20 12.80 10.13
C VAL A 163 27.20 12.22 11.12
N SER A 164 28.49 12.43 10.87
CA SER A 164 29.58 11.95 11.73
C SER A 164 30.46 13.11 12.17
N GLY A 165 31.04 13.02 13.36
CA GLY A 165 31.91 14.05 13.94
C GLY A 165 33.14 13.43 14.62
N PRO A 166 33.11 13.20 15.94
CA PRO A 166 34.25 12.61 16.65
C PRO A 166 34.44 11.13 16.28
N VAL A 167 35.63 10.58 16.58
CA VAL A 167 35.96 9.17 16.30
C VAL A 167 35.24 8.17 17.20
N ALA A 168 34.68 8.63 18.32
CA ALA A 168 33.92 7.86 19.29
C ALA A 168 32.97 8.78 20.08
N ASP A 169 32.01 8.17 20.78
CA ASP A 169 31.07 8.90 21.63
C ASP A 169 31.82 9.68 22.71
N LEU A 170 31.36 10.92 22.97
CA LEU A 170 31.98 11.81 23.94
C LEU A 170 31.11 11.99 25.17
N HIS A 171 31.74 12.22 26.32
CA HIS A 171 31.04 12.60 27.54
C HIS A 171 30.46 14.02 27.40
N SER A 172 29.13 14.17 27.42
CA SER A 172 28.49 15.46 27.09
C SER A 172 28.80 16.58 28.10
N GLY A 173 29.07 16.24 29.36
CA GLY A 173 29.50 17.24 30.35
C GLY A 173 30.94 17.77 30.18
N VAL A 174 31.81 17.03 29.48
CA VAL A 174 33.22 17.43 29.28
C VAL A 174 33.37 18.20 27.96
N PHE A 175 32.66 17.76 26.92
CA PHE A 175 32.82 18.28 25.56
C PHE A 175 31.64 19.14 25.07
N GLY A 176 30.56 19.22 25.85
CA GLY A 176 29.38 20.01 25.53
C GLY A 176 29.73 21.48 25.32
N GLY A 177 29.28 22.05 24.21
CA GLY A 177 29.58 23.44 23.81
C GLY A 177 30.97 23.67 23.19
N VAL A 178 31.83 22.65 23.13
CA VAL A 178 33.18 22.74 22.55
C VAL A 178 33.24 22.11 21.15
N VAL A 179 32.44 21.07 20.91
CA VAL A 179 32.40 20.35 19.63
C VAL A 179 31.10 20.60 18.88
N ARG A 180 31.14 20.47 17.55
CA ARG A 180 29.91 20.42 16.74
C ARG A 180 29.30 19.03 16.88
N GLU A 181 28.13 18.96 17.47
CA GLU A 181 27.48 17.70 17.81
C GLU A 181 26.70 17.12 16.62
N PRO A 182 26.96 15.87 16.20
CA PRO A 182 26.24 15.23 15.09
C PRO A 182 24.72 15.25 15.25
N MET A 183 24.21 15.02 16.46
CA MET A 183 22.77 15.08 16.76
C MET A 183 22.17 16.46 16.46
N VAL A 184 22.83 17.55 16.88
CA VAL A 184 22.33 18.92 16.65
C VAL A 184 22.27 19.24 15.16
N VAL A 185 23.30 18.82 14.41
CA VAL A 185 23.35 19.00 12.95
C VAL A 185 22.24 18.19 12.27
N LEU A 186 22.09 16.90 12.62
CA LEU A 186 21.08 16.04 12.04
C LEU A 186 19.66 16.57 12.30
N THR A 187 19.35 16.98 13.54
CA THR A 187 18.04 17.54 13.88
C THR A 187 17.71 18.76 13.03
N LYS A 188 18.69 19.65 12.78
CA LYS A 188 18.49 20.81 11.89
C LYS A 188 18.26 20.42 10.45
N LEU A 189 18.95 19.39 9.95
CA LEU A 189 18.73 18.89 8.59
C LEU A 189 17.33 18.30 8.46
N LEU A 190 16.92 17.44 9.38
CA LEU A 190 15.58 16.81 9.38
C LEU A 190 14.47 17.85 9.51
N ALA A 191 14.61 18.82 10.42
CA ALA A 191 13.64 19.92 10.59
C ALA A 191 13.54 20.83 9.34
N GLY A 192 14.57 20.86 8.51
CA GLY A 192 14.55 21.61 7.25
C GLY A 192 13.82 20.89 6.11
N LEU A 193 13.47 19.61 6.24
CA LEU A 193 12.85 18.83 5.17
C LEU A 193 11.34 19.05 5.06
N VAL A 194 10.66 19.29 6.18
CA VAL A 194 9.20 19.38 6.26
C VAL A 194 8.79 20.35 7.37
N GLU A 195 7.79 21.17 7.09
CA GLU A 195 7.18 22.08 8.05
C GLU A 195 6.21 21.34 8.99
N VAL A 196 5.80 21.98 10.08
CA VAL A 196 4.89 21.39 11.08
C VAL A 196 3.49 21.10 10.51
N ASP A 197 3.08 21.83 9.46
CA ASP A 197 1.83 21.61 8.74
C ASP A 197 1.94 20.51 7.65
N GLY A 198 3.09 19.83 7.55
CA GLY A 198 3.33 18.77 6.59
C GLY A 198 3.83 19.25 5.23
N LYS A 199 4.02 20.56 5.02
CA LYS A 199 4.56 21.08 3.76
C LYS A 199 6.02 20.66 3.58
N ILE A 200 6.29 19.89 2.53
CA ILE A 200 7.65 19.49 2.17
C ILE A 200 8.44 20.72 1.69
N ASN A 201 9.62 20.93 2.27
CA ASN A 201 10.52 22.06 2.01
C ASN A 201 11.77 21.64 1.20
N ILE A 202 11.54 20.80 0.19
CA ILE A 202 12.55 20.34 -0.77
C ILE A 202 12.21 20.98 -2.11
N ALA A 203 13.17 21.68 -2.71
CA ALA A 203 12.97 22.35 -3.99
C ALA A 203 12.64 21.35 -5.09
N GLY A 204 11.70 21.69 -5.98
CA GLY A 204 11.29 20.83 -7.10
C GLY A 204 10.22 19.77 -6.76
N THR A 205 9.99 19.44 -5.48
CA THR A 205 9.04 18.38 -5.10
C THR A 205 7.62 18.66 -5.56
N HIS A 206 7.14 19.91 -5.39
CA HIS A 206 5.76 20.28 -5.76
C HIS A 206 5.59 20.56 -7.25
N ASP A 207 6.69 20.77 -8.00
CA ASP A 207 6.64 21.12 -9.43
C ASP A 207 6.23 19.92 -10.29
N GLN A 208 6.48 18.70 -9.81
CA GLN A 208 6.13 17.44 -10.47
C GLN A 208 4.70 16.97 -10.15
N VAL A 209 4.04 17.56 -9.14
CA VAL A 209 2.69 17.17 -8.75
C VAL A 209 1.70 17.63 -9.81
N MET A 210 0.94 16.70 -10.37
CA MET A 210 -0.11 17.02 -11.33
C MET A 210 -1.11 18.04 -10.77
N LYS A 211 -1.67 18.88 -11.62
CA LYS A 211 -2.73 19.80 -11.21
C LYS A 211 -4.02 19.04 -10.94
N LEU A 212 -4.73 19.43 -9.88
CA LEU A 212 -6.06 18.90 -9.60
C LEU A 212 -7.00 19.24 -10.76
N THR A 213 -7.73 18.24 -11.24
CA THR A 213 -8.80 18.44 -12.24
C THR A 213 -10.17 18.44 -11.56
N GLU A 214 -11.15 19.11 -12.17
CA GLU A 214 -12.53 19.10 -11.64
C GLU A 214 -13.14 17.69 -11.63
N GLU A 215 -12.74 16.82 -12.57
CA GLU A 215 -13.20 15.42 -12.60
C GLU A 215 -12.63 14.62 -11.45
N GLU A 216 -11.34 14.78 -11.15
CA GLU A 216 -10.68 14.16 -9.99
C GLU A 216 -11.28 14.68 -8.68
N GLU A 217 -11.48 15.99 -8.53
CA GLU A 217 -12.05 16.60 -7.33
C GLU A 217 -13.44 16.00 -6.99
N LYS A 218 -14.29 15.82 -8.00
CA LYS A 218 -15.63 15.21 -7.84
C LYS A 218 -15.57 13.80 -7.26
N THR A 219 -14.49 13.05 -7.47
CA THR A 219 -14.37 11.69 -6.93
C THR A 219 -14.29 11.67 -5.39
N TYR A 220 -13.79 12.74 -4.77
CA TYR A 220 -13.61 12.80 -3.32
C TYR A 220 -14.90 13.10 -2.55
N HIS A 221 -15.83 13.85 -3.16
CA HIS A 221 -17.09 14.24 -2.49
C HIS A 221 -18.04 13.07 -2.23
N GLY A 222 -17.88 11.94 -2.94
CA GLY A 222 -18.73 10.76 -2.82
C GLY A 222 -18.18 9.66 -1.89
N LEU A 223 -17.02 9.86 -1.28
CA LEU A 223 -16.37 8.85 -0.44
C LEU A 223 -17.07 8.76 0.93
N SER A 224 -17.27 7.53 1.42
CA SER A 224 -18.01 7.25 2.66
C SER A 224 -17.18 7.43 3.95
N LEU A 225 -15.92 7.83 3.84
CA LEU A 225 -15.04 8.02 5.00
C LEU A 225 -15.44 9.28 5.77
N THR A 226 -15.69 9.13 7.07
CA THR A 226 -16.05 10.26 7.94
C THR A 226 -14.85 10.74 8.74
N ARG A 227 -14.89 12.02 9.14
CA ARG A 227 -13.92 12.60 10.07
C ARG A 227 -13.84 11.82 11.37
N GLU A 228 -15.00 11.51 11.96
CA GLU A 228 -15.09 10.79 13.22
C GLU A 228 -14.41 9.41 13.14
N ALA A 229 -14.56 8.70 12.02
CA ALA A 229 -13.86 7.43 11.81
C ALA A 229 -12.33 7.62 11.81
N LEU A 230 -11.83 8.62 11.10
CA LEU A 230 -10.39 8.95 11.09
C LEU A 230 -9.87 9.37 12.47
N GLU A 231 -10.61 10.19 13.20
CA GLU A 231 -10.23 10.64 14.55
C GLU A 231 -10.19 9.47 15.53
N ASN A 232 -11.14 8.52 15.41
CA ASN A 232 -11.16 7.30 16.20
C ASN A 232 -9.99 6.36 15.85
N ASP A 233 -9.63 6.25 14.56
CA ASP A 233 -8.50 5.44 14.11
C ASP A 233 -7.16 6.00 14.60
N VAL A 234 -7.01 7.33 14.55
CA VAL A 234 -5.80 8.03 15.00
C VAL A 234 -5.71 8.07 16.53
N GLY A 235 -6.85 8.15 17.23
CA GLY A 235 -6.91 8.17 18.69
C GLY A 235 -6.46 9.50 19.30
N GLY A 236 -6.49 10.60 18.55
CA GLY A 236 -6.07 11.93 19.02
C GLY A 236 -6.49 13.09 18.10
N ASP A 237 -6.52 14.30 18.65
CA ASP A 237 -6.81 15.55 17.91
C ASP A 237 -5.54 16.06 17.20
N CYS A 238 -5.19 15.42 16.08
CA CYS A 238 -3.99 15.75 15.30
C CYS A 238 -4.19 15.67 13.78
N LEU A 239 -5.44 15.78 13.31
CA LEU A 239 -5.71 15.92 11.88
C LEU A 239 -5.35 17.34 11.42
N MET A 240 -4.50 17.43 10.39
CA MET A 240 -3.94 18.72 9.93
C MET A 240 -4.95 19.58 9.17
N GLU A 241 -5.90 18.95 8.47
CA GLU A 241 -6.91 19.64 7.68
C GLU A 241 -8.29 19.55 8.32
N LYS A 242 -9.10 20.61 8.18
CA LYS A 242 -10.49 20.66 8.67
C LYS A 242 -11.47 20.10 7.65
N ASP A 243 -11.22 20.36 6.39
CA ASP A 243 -12.06 19.91 5.29
C ASP A 243 -11.77 18.44 4.95
N MET A 244 -12.82 17.63 4.81
CA MET A 244 -12.67 16.19 4.54
C MET A 244 -12.14 15.90 3.14
N VAL A 245 -12.50 16.72 2.15
CA VAL A 245 -12.01 16.56 0.78
C VAL A 245 -10.51 16.88 0.73
N GLN A 246 -10.07 17.93 1.42
CA GLN A 246 -8.63 18.23 1.57
C GLN A 246 -7.89 17.09 2.27
N LEU A 247 -8.40 16.56 3.39
CA LEU A 247 -7.80 15.40 4.07
C LEU A 247 -7.63 14.20 3.12
N LEU A 248 -8.68 13.88 2.36
CA LEU A 248 -8.68 12.77 1.41
C LEU A 248 -7.70 13.01 0.26
N MET A 249 -7.59 14.25 -0.23
CA MET A 249 -6.60 14.62 -1.23
C MET A 249 -5.17 14.52 -0.69
N HIS A 250 -4.91 14.92 0.56
CA HIS A 250 -3.61 14.72 1.20
C HIS A 250 -3.26 13.24 1.36
N LYS A 251 -4.24 12.38 1.64
CA LYS A 251 -4.04 10.92 1.74
C LYS A 251 -3.84 10.27 0.37
N GLY A 252 -4.50 10.77 -0.68
CA GLY A 252 -4.61 10.09 -1.97
C GLY A 252 -3.76 10.65 -3.11
N ARG A 253 -3.45 11.95 -3.12
CA ARG A 253 -2.87 12.60 -4.31
C ARG A 253 -1.76 13.63 -4.07
N TYR A 254 -1.52 14.03 -2.82
CA TYR A 254 -0.39 14.91 -2.50
C TYR A 254 0.76 14.13 -1.88
N PRO A 255 2.01 14.49 -2.20
CA PRO A 255 3.16 13.85 -1.57
C PRO A 255 3.20 14.17 -0.08
N SER A 256 3.78 13.26 0.70
CA SER A 256 3.99 13.46 2.14
C SER A 256 5.40 13.02 2.53
N LEU A 257 5.96 13.67 3.55
CA LEU A 257 7.26 13.32 4.11
C LEU A 257 7.08 12.93 5.57
N SER A 258 7.67 11.80 5.96
CA SER A 258 7.66 11.32 7.35
C SER A 258 9.07 11.06 7.84
N VAL A 259 9.36 11.50 9.07
CA VAL A 259 10.63 11.22 9.76
C VAL A 259 10.40 10.04 10.70
N HIS A 260 11.19 8.99 10.56
CA HIS A 260 10.96 7.69 11.21
C HIS A 260 11.80 7.49 12.47
N GLY A 261 12.98 8.10 12.52
CA GLY A 261 13.85 7.97 13.69
C GLY A 261 15.30 8.29 13.43
N ILE A 262 16.11 8.15 14.49
CA ILE A 262 17.55 8.42 14.49
C ILE A 262 18.29 7.20 15.03
N GLU A 263 19.06 6.56 14.18
CA GLU A 263 19.96 5.44 14.52
C GLU A 263 21.33 5.98 14.96
N GLY A 264 21.96 5.32 15.93
CA GLY A 264 23.28 5.71 16.47
C GLY A 264 23.22 6.68 17.66
N ALA A 265 22.03 7.14 18.04
CA ALA A 265 21.79 7.92 19.26
C ALA A 265 21.38 7.02 20.44
N PHE A 266 21.29 7.60 21.65
CA PHE A 266 20.71 6.93 22.81
C PHE A 266 19.18 6.89 22.69
N TYR A 267 18.58 5.70 22.65
CA TYR A 267 17.14 5.49 22.50
C TYR A 267 16.50 4.66 23.63
N ASP A 268 17.32 4.06 24.51
CA ASP A 268 16.83 3.24 25.61
C ASP A 268 16.18 4.09 26.73
N PRO A 269 15.32 3.50 27.57
CA PRO A 269 14.79 4.18 28.75
C PRO A 269 15.89 4.71 29.68
N GLY A 270 15.65 5.87 30.30
CA GLY A 270 16.53 6.47 31.29
C GLY A 270 17.30 7.67 30.75
N SER A 271 18.53 7.86 31.22
CA SER A 271 19.35 9.03 30.86
C SER A 271 20.80 8.63 30.63
N LYS A 272 21.36 9.08 29.49
CA LYS A 272 22.76 8.89 29.14
C LYS A 272 23.36 10.24 28.71
N THR A 273 24.35 10.71 29.44
CA THR A 273 25.05 11.98 29.16
C THR A 273 26.12 11.79 28.08
N VAL A 274 25.69 11.69 26.82
CA VAL A 274 26.55 11.35 25.67
C VAL A 274 26.34 12.30 24.49
N ILE A 275 27.43 12.61 23.77
CA ILE A 275 27.40 13.19 22.42
C ILE A 275 27.72 12.04 21.45
N PRO A 276 26.74 11.59 20.64
CA PRO A 276 26.97 10.52 19.68
C PRO A 276 28.03 10.87 18.63
N ALA A 277 28.88 9.91 18.29
CA ALA A 277 29.93 10.08 17.29
C ALA A 277 29.39 10.18 15.86
N SER A 278 28.38 9.37 15.56
CA SER A 278 27.76 9.25 14.26
C SER A 278 26.30 8.90 14.43
N VAL A 279 25.44 9.57 13.67
CA VAL A 279 23.99 9.38 13.71
C VAL A 279 23.42 9.31 12.30
N LYS A 280 22.35 8.54 12.14
CA LYS A 280 21.65 8.33 10.87
C LYS A 280 20.17 8.66 11.05
N GLY A 281 19.71 9.76 10.46
CA GLY A 281 18.29 10.08 10.39
C GLY A 281 17.63 9.33 9.25
N LYS A 282 16.46 8.74 9.50
CA LYS A 282 15.67 8.00 8.51
C LYS A 282 14.37 8.74 8.21
N PHE A 283 14.06 8.93 6.94
CA PHE A 283 12.83 9.57 6.49
C PHE A 283 12.40 9.01 5.14
N SER A 284 11.14 9.17 4.78
CA SER A 284 10.63 8.77 3.46
C SER A 284 9.73 9.84 2.87
N ILE A 285 9.61 9.83 1.55
CA ILE A 285 8.66 10.63 0.78
C ILE A 285 7.70 9.68 0.08
N ARG A 286 6.40 9.81 0.33
CA ARG A 286 5.37 9.17 -0.49
C ARG A 286 5.20 9.99 -1.76
N THR A 287 5.36 9.34 -2.91
CA THR A 287 5.25 9.98 -4.22
C THR A 287 3.85 9.80 -4.78
N VAL A 288 3.51 10.69 -5.70
CA VAL A 288 2.24 10.70 -6.42
C VAL A 288 2.54 10.62 -7.92
N PRO A 289 1.55 10.34 -8.79
CA PRO A 289 1.82 10.09 -10.20
C PRO A 289 2.63 11.23 -10.85
N ASN A 290 3.57 10.85 -11.72
CA ASN A 290 4.55 11.70 -12.43
C ASN A 290 5.68 12.32 -11.57
N MET A 291 5.85 11.88 -10.32
CA MET A 291 7.07 12.18 -9.55
C MET A 291 8.13 11.11 -9.82
N GLU A 292 9.24 11.51 -10.43
CA GLU A 292 10.35 10.61 -10.74
C GLU A 292 11.37 10.58 -9.59
N PRO A 293 11.80 9.41 -9.12
CA PRO A 293 12.76 9.30 -8.01
C PRO A 293 14.11 10.00 -8.25
N GLU A 294 14.54 10.14 -9.50
CA GLU A 294 15.84 10.75 -9.82
C GLU A 294 15.87 12.29 -9.76
N THR A 295 14.71 12.96 -9.64
CA THR A 295 14.58 14.43 -9.74
C THR A 295 13.96 15.06 -8.50
#